data_AF-A0A453M5W4-F1
#
_entry.id   AF-A0A453M5W4-F1
#
_cell.length_a   1.000
_cell.length_b   1.000
_cell.length_c   1.000
_cell.angle_alpha   90.00
_cell.angle_beta   90.00
_cell.angle_gamma   90.00
#
_symmetry.space_group_name_H-M   'P 1'
#
loop_
_entity.id
_entity.type
_entity.pdbx_description
1 polymer ?
#
loop_
_entity_poly.entity_id
_entity_poly.type
_entity_poly.pdbx_seq_one_letter_code
_entity_poly.pdbx_strand_id
1 'polypeptide(L)'
;SNRNRTCQVELRDVDTGNKIVERFRTDEALERVFVEDKPFTYLYQEGDNVALMEPNTFEQLEVSKELFGKNAAYLKDEMKVTVQFFDGRALSGSVPPRVTCTVVEAQPNAKGLTATPQ
;
A
#
# COMPACT_ATOMS: atom_id res chain seq x y z
N SER A 1 -24.42 31.14 -27.19
CA SER A 1 -24.58 29.68 -27.29
C SER A 1 -23.70 29.03 -26.23
N ASN A 2 -24.28 28.69 -25.08
CA ASN A 2 -23.55 28.15 -23.94
C ASN A 2 -23.45 26.62 -24.11
N ARG A 3 -22.29 26.13 -24.58
CA ARG A 3 -22.06 24.68 -24.75
C ARG A 3 -21.79 24.09 -23.37
N ASN A 4 -22.80 23.49 -22.74
CA ASN A 4 -22.62 22.68 -21.53
C ASN A 4 -21.66 21.52 -21.84
N ARG A 5 -20.46 21.57 -21.25
CA ARG A 5 -19.44 20.52 -21.38
C ARG A 5 -19.68 19.47 -20.30
N THR A 6 -20.30 18.36 -20.66
CA THR A 6 -20.39 17.19 -19.77
C THR A 6 -19.12 16.36 -19.90
N CYS A 7 -18.49 15.99 -18.78
CA CYS A 7 -17.37 15.07 -18.77
C CYS A 7 -17.86 13.67 -18.37
N GLN A 8 -17.48 12.66 -19.15
CA GLN A 8 -17.74 11.27 -18.84
C GLN A 8 -16.55 10.72 -18.06
N VAL A 9 -16.80 10.15 -16.88
CA VAL A 9 -15.76 9.57 -16.03
C VAL A 9 -16.09 8.10 -15.81
N GLU A 10 -15.08 7.25 -15.99
CA GLU A 10 -15.14 5.85 -15.58
C GLU A 10 -14.55 5.76 -14.16
N LEU A 11 -15.40 5.42 -13.20
CA LEU A 11 -15.03 5.25 -11.80
C LEU A 11 -14.96 3.76 -11.49
N ARG A 12 -14.01 3.39 -10.62
CA ARG A 12 -13.94 2.04 -10.07
C ARG A 12 -14.18 2.12 -8.57
N ASP A 13 -15.21 1.42 -8.13
CA ASP A 13 -15.52 1.27 -6.71
C ASP A 13 -14.40 0.48 -6.02
N VAL A 14 -13.87 1.01 -4.91
CA VAL A 14 -12.68 0.45 -4.23
C VAL A 14 -13.04 -0.78 -3.39
N ASP A 15 -14.26 -0.86 -2.87
CA ASP A 15 -14.72 -1.95 -2.00
C ASP A 15 -15.20 -3.17 -2.80
N THR A 16 -15.90 -2.93 -3.91
CA THR A 16 -16.55 -3.96 -4.73
C THR A 16 -15.84 -4.21 -6.06
N GLY A 17 -14.96 -3.30 -6.50
CA GLY A 17 -14.24 -3.40 -7.77
C GLY A 17 -15.08 -3.09 -9.02
N ASN A 18 -16.35 -2.74 -8.84
CA ASN A 18 -17.31 -2.47 -9.90
C ASN A 18 -16.94 -1.21 -10.69
N LYS A 19 -17.10 -1.28 -12.01
CA LYS A 19 -16.91 -0.12 -12.89
C LYS A 19 -18.24 0.59 -13.09
N ILE A 20 -18.27 1.89 -12.80
CA ILE A 20 -19.44 2.74 -12.99
C ILE A 20 -19.05 3.83 -13.99
N VAL A 21 -19.89 4.02 -15.01
CA VAL A 21 -19.69 5.06 -16.02
C VAL A 21 -20.71 6.16 -15.76
N GLU A 22 -20.23 7.29 -15.26
CA GLU A 22 -21.07 8.41 -14.82
C GLU A 22 -20.81 9.66 -15.68
N ARG A 23 -21.87 10.42 -15.94
CA ARG A 23 -21.83 11.68 -16.69
C ARG A 23 -22.05 12.84 -15.73
N PHE A 24 -20.96 13.49 -15.33
CA PHE A 24 -21.03 14.61 -14.40
C PHE A 24 -21.30 15.92 -15.15
N ARG A 25 -22.21 16.73 -14.61
CA ARG A 25 -22.31 18.15 -14.95
C ARG A 25 -21.23 18.90 -14.17
N THR A 26 -20.65 19.96 -14.77
CA THR A 26 -19.47 20.66 -14.22
C THR A 26 -19.76 21.46 -12.93
N ASP A 27 -21.01 21.46 -12.46
CA ASP A 27 -21.53 22.20 -11.30
C ASP A 27 -21.90 21.32 -10.10
N GLU A 28 -21.81 20.00 -10.22
CA GLU A 28 -22.02 19.07 -9.10
C GLU A 28 -20.69 18.82 -8.40
N ALA A 29 -20.61 19.14 -7.10
CA ALA A 29 -19.43 18.95 -6.29
C ALA A 29 -19.15 17.44 -6.17
N LEU A 30 -18.36 16.92 -7.11
CA LEU A 30 -17.72 15.63 -6.98
C LEU A 30 -16.90 15.72 -5.68
N GLU A 31 -17.41 15.15 -4.58
CA GLU A 31 -16.64 14.96 -3.35
C GLU A 31 -15.40 14.15 -3.75
N ARG A 32 -14.31 14.86 -4.00
CA ARG A 32 -13.04 14.25 -4.32
C ARG A 32 -12.61 13.52 -3.06
N VAL A 33 -12.78 12.20 -3.06
CA VAL A 33 -12.26 11.31 -2.03
C VAL A 33 -10.73 11.40 -2.12
N PHE A 34 -10.13 12.27 -1.31
CA PHE A 34 -8.68 12.38 -1.20
C PHE A 34 -8.19 11.26 -0.30
N VAL A 35 -7.68 10.20 -0.91
CA VAL A 35 -6.90 9.18 -0.20
C VAL A 35 -5.45 9.63 -0.13
N GLU A 36 -4.86 9.54 1.06
CA GLU A 36 -3.48 9.96 1.34
C GLU A 36 -2.63 8.75 1.72
N ASP A 37 -1.60 8.46 0.94
CA ASP A 37 -0.64 7.41 1.25
C ASP A 37 0.52 7.99 2.08
N LYS A 38 0.72 7.48 3.29
CA LYS A 38 1.77 7.93 4.21
C LYS A 38 2.79 6.82 4.49
N PRO A 39 4.10 7.11 4.44
CA PRO A 39 5.13 6.16 4.80
C PRO A 39 5.26 6.05 6.33
N PHE A 40 5.48 4.82 6.81
CA PHE A 40 5.79 4.53 8.20
C PHE A 40 6.91 3.50 8.29
N THR A 41 7.49 3.35 9.47
CA THR A 41 8.40 2.25 9.82
C THR A 41 7.69 1.32 10.78
N TYR A 42 7.64 0.02 10.46
CA TYR A 42 7.13 -0.99 11.38
C TYR A 42 8.07 -1.13 12.59
N LEU A 43 7.50 -1.13 13.79
CA LEU A 43 8.25 -1.31 15.04
C LEU A 43 8.09 -2.72 15.59
N TYR A 44 6.86 -3.09 15.98
CA TYR A 44 6.54 -4.37 16.57
C TYR A 44 5.04 -4.66 16.43
N GLN A 45 4.66 -5.90 16.78
CA GLN A 45 3.28 -6.35 16.85
C GLN A 45 3.00 -6.79 18.30
N GLU A 46 1.87 -6.34 18.86
CA GLU A 46 1.37 -6.78 20.17
C GLU A 46 -0.05 -7.30 20.00
N GLY A 47 -0.24 -8.61 20.20
CA GLY A 47 -1.53 -9.26 19.93
C GLY A 47 -1.97 -9.04 18.48
N ASP A 48 -3.13 -8.41 18.31
CA ASP A 48 -3.72 -8.07 17.00
C ASP A 48 -3.40 -6.64 16.54
N ASN A 49 -2.57 -5.90 17.28
CA ASN A 49 -2.15 -4.54 16.94
C ASN A 49 -0.73 -4.52 16.38
N VAL A 50 -0.49 -3.57 15.47
CA VAL A 50 0.80 -3.27 14.85
C VAL A 50 1.17 -1.84 15.19
N ALA A 51 2.33 -1.67 15.82
CA ALA A 51 2.90 -0.36 16.11
C ALA A 51 3.78 0.10 14.94
N LEU A 52 3.50 1.30 14.45
CA LEU A 52 4.19 1.96 13.36
C LEU A 52 4.77 3.30 13.84
N MET A 53 5.87 3.75 13.25
CA MET A 53 6.48 5.04 13.54
C MET A 53 6.50 5.92 12.31
N GLU A 54 6.01 7.16 12.44
CA GLU A 54 6.14 8.15 11.38
C GLU A 54 7.60 8.65 11.33
N PRO A 55 8.28 8.61 10.17
CA PRO A 55 9.73 8.84 10.09
C PRO A 55 10.19 10.28 10.34
N ASN A 56 9.33 11.30 10.24
CA ASN A 56 9.70 12.71 10.37
C ASN A 56 9.37 13.27 11.76
N THR A 57 8.28 12.83 12.34
CA THR A 57 7.71 13.29 13.61
C THR A 57 8.00 12.34 14.76
N PHE A 58 8.35 11.08 14.46
CA PHE A 58 8.55 10.00 15.44
C PHE A 58 7.29 9.68 16.24
N GLU A 59 6.12 10.13 15.80
CA GLU A 59 4.84 9.76 16.38
C GLU A 59 4.55 8.29 16.09
N GLN A 60 4.02 7.59 17.10
CA GLN A 60 3.61 6.20 16.96
C GLN A 60 2.15 6.14 16.53
N LEU A 61 1.87 5.26 15.57
CA LEU A 61 0.55 4.92 15.11
C LEU A 61 0.32 3.43 15.36
N GLU A 62 -0.69 3.13 16.16
CA GLU A 62 -1.18 1.77 16.33
C GLU A 62 -2.33 1.49 15.36
N VAL A 63 -2.24 0.37 14.63
CA VAL A 63 -3.28 -0.08 13.72
C VAL A 63 -3.57 -1.56 13.94
N SER A 64 -4.76 -2.01 13.55
CA SER A 64 -5.05 -3.44 13.50
C SER A 64 -4.14 -4.14 12.49
N LYS A 65 -3.66 -5.33 12.85
CA LYS A 65 -2.95 -6.24 11.96
C LYS A 65 -3.74 -6.57 10.70
N GLU A 66 -5.07 -6.62 10.79
CA GLU A 66 -5.97 -6.88 9.67
C GLU A 66 -5.84 -5.83 8.56
N LEU A 67 -5.39 -4.61 8.89
CA LEU A 67 -5.15 -3.53 7.93
C LEU A 67 -4.15 -3.94 6.85
N PHE A 68 -3.21 -4.83 7.17
CA PHE A 68 -2.22 -5.38 6.23
C PHE A 68 -2.68 -6.70 5.57
N GLY A 69 -3.81 -7.25 6.00
CA GLY A 69 -4.36 -8.51 5.50
C GLY A 69 -3.33 -9.64 5.49
N LYS A 70 -3.25 -10.38 4.37
CA LYS A 70 -2.28 -11.48 4.19
C LYS A 70 -0.82 -11.01 4.26
N ASN A 71 -0.57 -9.73 3.96
CA ASN A 71 0.79 -9.19 3.95
C ASN A 71 1.35 -8.95 5.35
N ALA A 72 0.50 -9.00 6.39
CA ALA A 72 0.94 -8.90 7.77
C ALA A 72 1.99 -9.96 8.13
N ALA A 73 1.96 -11.13 7.48
CA ALA A 73 2.93 -12.20 7.68
C ALA A 73 4.37 -11.84 7.21
N TYR A 74 4.52 -10.76 6.43
CA TYR A 74 5.81 -10.31 5.90
C TYR A 74 6.37 -9.10 6.65
N LEU A 75 5.65 -8.56 7.64
CA LEU A 75 6.15 -7.46 8.46
C LEU A 75 7.41 -7.89 9.20
N LYS A 76 8.41 -7.01 9.18
CA LYS A 76 9.68 -7.19 9.88
C LYS A 76 10.07 -5.87 10.52
N ASP A 77 10.76 -5.95 11.65
CA ASP A 77 11.31 -4.80 12.35
C ASP A 77 12.06 -3.88 11.38
N GLU A 78 11.87 -2.57 11.56
CA GLU A 78 12.44 -1.51 10.71
C GLU A 78 11.97 -1.50 9.25
N MET A 79 11.00 -2.34 8.88
CA MET A 79 10.44 -2.34 7.52
C MET A 79 9.67 -1.04 7.25
N LYS A 80 10.00 -0.37 6.16
CA LYS A 80 9.20 0.72 5.63
C LYS A 80 7.89 0.18 5.07
N VAL A 81 6.76 0.68 5.54
CA VAL A 81 5.41 0.32 5.10
C VAL A 81 4.66 1.57 4.66
N THR A 82 3.58 1.40 3.90
CA THR A 82 2.70 2.51 3.52
C THR A 82 1.32 2.27 4.09
N VAL A 83 0.76 3.29 4.75
CA VAL A 83 -0.62 3.30 5.23
C VAL A 83 -1.42 4.32 4.43
N GLN A 84 -2.55 3.88 3.88
CA GLN A 84 -3.48 4.74 3.18
C GLN A 84 -4.54 5.28 4.15
N PHE A 85 -4.75 6.59 4.11
CA PHE A 85 -5.75 7.29 4.91
C PHE A 85 -6.86 7.86 4.06
N PHE A 86 -8.07 7.90 4.61
CA PHE A 86 -9.19 8.67 4.09
C PHE A 86 -9.84 9.41 5.25
N ASP A 87 -9.94 10.74 5.13
CA ASP A 87 -10.50 11.62 6.17
C ASP A 87 -9.90 11.35 7.57
N GLY A 88 -8.58 11.17 7.62
CA GLY A 88 -7.84 10.85 8.85
C GLY A 88 -7.95 9.41 9.33
N ARG A 89 -8.77 8.57 8.70
CA ARG A 89 -8.94 7.15 9.05
C ARG A 89 -8.04 6.26 8.19
N ALA A 90 -7.29 5.35 8.81
CA ALA A 90 -6.52 4.33 8.10
C ALA A 90 -7.46 3.32 7.40
N LEU A 91 -7.26 3.12 6.09
CA LEU A 91 -8.04 2.20 5.26
C LEU A 91 -7.30 0.91 4.94
N SER A 92 -6.01 1.00 4.59
CA SER A 92 -5.21 -0.17 4.24
C SER A 92 -3.72 0.05 4.52
N GLY A 93 -3.01 -1.05 4.73
CA GLY A 93 -1.57 -1.09 4.94
C GLY A 93 -0.91 -1.98 3.89
N SER A 94 0.23 -1.53 3.37
CA SER A 94 1.02 -2.29 2.39
C SER A 94 2.48 -2.39 2.78
N VAL A 95 3.07 -3.54 2.48
CA VAL A 95 4.51 -3.79 2.58
C VAL A 95 5.16 -3.55 1.23
N PRO A 96 6.48 -3.27 1.16
CA PRO A 96 7.17 -3.05 -0.09
C PRO A 96 7.05 -4.26 -1.04
N PRO A 97 6.85 -4.04 -2.35
CA PRO A 97 6.71 -5.13 -3.33
C PRO A 97 8.00 -5.94 -3.50
N ARG A 98 9.15 -5.36 -3.13
CA ARG A 98 10.43 -6.05 -3.02
C ARG A 98 10.92 -5.91 -1.59
N VAL A 99 10.82 -6.98 -0.81
CA VAL A 99 11.53 -7.08 0.46
C VAL A 99 12.98 -7.36 0.10
N THR A 100 13.89 -6.41 0.35
CA THR A 100 15.33 -6.70 0.42
C THR A 100 15.57 -7.58 1.64
N CYS A 101 15.19 -8.86 1.55
CA CYS A 101 15.68 -9.89 2.43
C CYS A 101 17.14 -10.13 2.03
N THR A 102 18.09 -9.65 2.82
CA THR A 102 19.46 -10.16 2.76
C THR A 102 19.36 -11.67 2.96
N VAL A 103 19.74 -12.45 1.95
CA VAL A 103 19.78 -13.91 2.04
C VAL A 103 20.78 -14.27 3.14
N VAL A 104 20.30 -14.76 4.29
CA VAL A 104 21.16 -15.01 5.46
C VAL A 104 21.95 -16.31 5.31
N GLU A 105 21.53 -17.26 4.48
CA GLU A 105 22.32 -18.47 4.20
C GLU A 105 21.89 -19.09 2.86
N ALA A 106 22.79 -19.09 1.88
CA ALA A 106 22.77 -20.04 0.78
C ALA A 106 23.97 -20.95 0.96
N GLN A 107 23.72 -22.26 1.07
CA GLN A 107 24.77 -23.27 1.16
C GLN A 107 25.74 -23.11 -0.03
N PRO A 108 27.07 -23.26 0.19
CA PRO A 108 28.03 -23.05 -0.88
C PRO A 108 27.94 -24.22 -1.84
N ASN A 109 27.33 -24.01 -3.00
CA ASN A 109 27.42 -24.96 -4.11
C ASN A 109 28.85 -24.89 -4.66
N ALA A 110 29.73 -25.65 -4.03
CA ALA A 110 31.09 -25.88 -4.47
C ALA A 110 31.11 -26.56 -5.84
N LYS A 111 31.91 -25.97 -6.74
CA LYS A 111 32.67 -26.60 -7.84
C LYS A 111 31.91 -27.37 -8.91
N GLY A 112 32.19 -27.01 -10.16
CA GLY A 112 32.13 -27.98 -11.26
C GLY A 112 32.11 -27.35 -12.63
N LEU A 113 33.25 -27.39 -13.32
CA LEU A 113 33.40 -27.07 -14.73
C LEU A 113 32.34 -27.77 -15.59
N THR A 114 31.82 -27.14 -16.64
CA THR A 114 32.32 -27.33 -18.01
C THR A 114 31.52 -26.50 -19.01
N ALA A 115 32.26 -25.99 -19.99
CA ALA A 115 31.80 -25.18 -21.11
C ALA A 115 30.78 -25.90 -21.99
N THR A 116 29.88 -25.13 -22.61
CA THR A 116 29.07 -25.58 -23.74
C THR A 116 29.83 -25.23 -25.03
N PRO A 117 30.31 -26.20 -25.83
CA PRO A 117 30.63 -25.93 -27.22
C PRO A 117 29.40 -26.21 -28.11
N GLN A 118 29.16 -25.22 -28.98
CA GLN A 118 28.33 -25.17 -30.19
C GLN A 118 26.80 -25.23 -30.06
#